data_AF-A0A8J5HG73-F1
#
_entry.id   AF-A0A8J5HG73-F1
#
_cell.length_a   1.000
_cell.length_b   1.000
_cell.length_c   1.000
_cell.angle_alpha   90.00
_cell.angle_beta   90.00
_cell.angle_gamma   90.00
#
_symmetry.space_group_name_H-M   'P 1'
#
loop_
_entity.id
_entity.type
_entity.pdbx_description
1 polymer ?
#
loop_
_entity_poly.entity_id
_entity_poly.type
_entity_poly.pdbx_seq_one_letter_code
_entity_poly.pdbx_strand_id
1 'polypeptide(L)'
;MLGQNWIIRQPTVNIPMQPTEVNTRNLLNDSVSLHFENYQVASAQEQTRYNSQDHGIHDDDDKERTHRIAVLLREEEDILYVKCLTRTAILPQRKTEGAAGYDLAVSQSYHIPPYGQAMLNTGISIKVPRGTYARIAPRSSYAMKGMIIGGVIDPDYRGEIKILVYNYSDDDIDFAEGESIAQIILECYKTPPIIQVHDLDKTK
;
A
#
# COMPACT_ATOMS: atom_id res chain seq x y z
N MET A 1 1.44 33.11 78.30
CA MET A 1 1.02 33.03 76.89
C MET A 1 1.92 32.02 76.19
N LEU A 2 1.38 30.88 75.74
CA LEU A 2 2.12 29.83 75.06
C LEU A 2 2.22 30.15 73.56
N GLY A 3 3.43 30.22 73.02
CA GLY A 3 3.67 30.46 71.59
C GLY A 3 3.46 29.18 70.78
N GLN A 4 2.58 29.24 69.78
CA GLN A 4 2.41 28.15 68.80
C GLN A 4 3.57 28.16 67.80
N ASN A 5 4.20 26.99 67.63
CA ASN A 5 5.22 26.75 66.62
C ASN A 5 4.54 26.36 65.30
N TRP A 6 4.74 27.15 64.25
CA TRP A 6 4.21 26.87 62.91
C TRP A 6 5.22 26.05 62.11
N ILE A 7 4.79 24.89 61.62
CA ILE A 7 5.58 24.08 60.67
C ILE A 7 5.16 24.48 59.26
N ILE A 8 5.99 25.30 58.60
CA ILE A 8 5.80 25.68 57.20
C ILE A 8 6.30 24.51 56.33
N ARG A 9 5.40 23.79 55.66
CA ARG A 9 5.79 22.84 54.60
C ARG A 9 6.09 23.62 53.32
N GLN A 10 7.05 23.15 52.52
CA GLN A 10 7.30 23.78 51.23
C GLN A 10 6.07 23.63 50.33
N PRO A 11 5.52 24.72 49.77
CA PRO A 11 4.43 24.63 48.83
C PRO A 11 4.94 23.94 47.55
N THR A 12 4.27 22.87 47.15
CA THR A 12 4.52 22.24 45.84
C THR A 12 3.43 22.77 44.91
N VAL A 13 3.81 23.54 43.89
CA VAL A 13 2.89 24.05 42.88
C VAL A 13 3.04 23.22 41.61
N ASN A 14 1.98 22.54 41.20
CA ASN A 14 1.91 21.84 39.92
C ASN A 14 1.19 22.74 38.91
N ILE A 15 1.93 23.24 37.93
CA ILE A 15 1.37 24.04 36.82
C ILE A 15 1.19 23.09 35.62
N PRO A 16 -0.05 22.80 35.18
CA PRO A 16 -0.27 22.01 33.98
C PRO A 16 0.26 22.77 32.76
N MET A 17 0.99 22.08 31.89
CA MET A 17 1.58 22.64 30.67
C MET A 17 1.02 21.88 29.46
N GLN A 18 0.76 22.59 28.36
CA GLN A 18 0.32 22.01 27.09
C GLN A 18 1.24 22.46 25.95
N PRO A 19 1.61 21.57 25.01
CA PRO A 19 2.43 21.95 23.85
C PRO A 19 1.60 22.79 22.88
N THR A 20 2.20 23.81 22.27
CA THR A 20 1.53 24.60 21.22
C THR A 20 1.93 24.18 19.82
N GLU A 21 2.96 23.34 19.68
CA GLU A 21 3.44 22.83 18.39
C GLU A 21 3.67 21.32 18.44
N VAL A 22 3.38 20.66 17.32
CA VAL A 22 3.61 19.22 17.13
C VAL A 22 4.27 18.99 15.79
N ASN A 23 5.47 18.43 15.81
CA ASN A 23 6.22 17.99 14.64
C ASN A 23 6.07 16.47 14.46
N THR A 24 5.88 16.03 13.22
CA THR A 24 5.72 14.60 12.86
C THR A 24 6.73 14.18 11.80
N ARG A 25 7.23 12.94 11.91
CA ARG A 25 8.00 12.29 10.84
C ARG A 25 7.80 10.77 10.83
N ASN A 26 7.90 10.19 9.65
CA ASN A 26 7.91 8.73 9.47
C ASN A 26 9.31 8.16 9.74
N LEU A 27 9.38 7.01 10.41
CA LEU A 27 10.61 6.27 10.68
C LEU A 27 10.75 5.06 9.74
N LEU A 28 11.97 4.53 9.61
CA LEU A 28 12.30 3.41 8.71
C LEU A 28 11.55 2.09 9.01
N ASN A 29 10.99 1.96 10.21
CA ASN A 29 10.25 0.79 10.68
C ASN A 29 8.73 0.98 10.59
N ASP A 30 8.27 1.89 9.73
CA ASP A 30 6.86 2.25 9.52
C ASP A 30 6.14 2.80 10.77
N SER A 31 6.90 3.20 11.80
CA SER A 31 6.37 3.93 12.96
C SER A 31 6.43 5.46 12.77
N VAL A 32 5.58 6.20 13.49
CA VAL A 32 5.54 7.66 13.47
C VAL A 32 6.20 8.23 14.71
N SER A 33 7.11 9.18 14.51
CA SER A 33 7.69 9.99 15.59
C SER A 33 6.88 11.28 15.72
N LEU A 34 6.35 11.52 16.92
CA LEU A 34 5.71 12.78 17.33
C LEU A 34 6.67 13.53 18.26
N HIS A 35 6.93 14.80 17.98
CA HIS A 35 7.74 15.67 18.84
C HIS A 35 6.93 16.91 19.20
N PHE A 36 6.79 17.17 20.50
CA PHE A 36 5.98 18.26 21.04
C PHE A 36 6.89 19.41 21.46
N GLU A 37 6.60 20.61 20.98
CA GLU A 37 7.41 21.81 21.21
C GLU A 37 6.55 22.94 21.79
N ASN A 38 7.23 23.96 22.31
CA ASN A 38 6.62 25.22 22.75
C ASN A 38 5.51 25.04 23.80
N TYR A 39 5.86 24.44 24.94
CA TYR A 39 4.90 24.27 26.04
C TYR A 39 4.50 25.60 26.69
N GLN A 40 3.21 25.80 26.88
CA GLN A 40 2.62 26.94 27.61
C GLN A 40 1.74 26.46 28.76
N VAL A 41 1.49 27.35 29.73
CA VAL A 41 0.58 27.05 30.84
C VAL A 41 -0.81 26.73 30.27
N ALA A 42 -1.34 25.55 30.61
CA ALA A 42 -2.66 25.16 30.17
C ALA A 42 -3.71 26.10 30.78
N SER A 43 -4.49 26.77 29.94
CA SER A 43 -5.66 27.53 30.41
C SER A 43 -6.65 26.55 31.04
N ALA A 44 -7.13 26.86 32.25
CA ALA A 44 -8.08 26.00 32.93
C ALA A 44 -9.31 25.76 32.05
N GLN A 45 -9.57 24.47 31.77
CA GLN A 45 -10.72 23.93 31.04
C GLN A 45 -10.78 24.22 29.53
N GLU A 46 -9.89 23.62 28.75
CA GLU A 46 -10.30 23.14 27.43
C GLU A 46 -10.69 21.67 27.56
N GLN A 47 -11.99 21.37 27.44
CA GLN A 47 -12.47 20.01 27.24
C GLN A 47 -11.78 19.44 25.99
N THR A 48 -11.25 18.23 26.10
CA THR A 48 -10.73 17.48 24.94
C THR A 48 -11.79 17.45 23.85
N ARG A 49 -11.54 18.13 22.73
CA ARG A 49 -12.44 18.12 21.56
C ARG A 49 -12.00 17.01 20.63
N TYR A 50 -12.85 16.01 20.46
CA TYR A 50 -12.69 14.95 19.47
C TYR A 50 -13.26 15.40 18.12
N ASN A 51 -12.83 14.73 17.04
CA ASN A 51 -13.46 14.95 15.74
C ASN A 51 -14.93 14.44 15.77
N SER A 52 -15.76 14.89 14.83
CA SER A 52 -17.20 14.54 14.81
C SER A 52 -17.50 13.07 14.45
N GLN A 53 -16.48 12.27 14.16
CA GLN A 53 -16.57 10.84 13.83
C GLN A 53 -16.05 9.94 14.96
N ASP A 54 -15.46 10.51 16.01
CA ASP A 54 -14.93 9.80 17.17
C ASP A 54 -15.98 9.74 18.28
N HIS A 55 -16.27 8.54 18.77
CA HIS A 55 -17.00 8.37 20.02
C HIS A 55 -16.05 8.54 21.20
N GLY A 56 -16.30 9.55 22.03
CA GLY A 56 -15.57 9.72 23.29
C GLY A 56 -15.76 8.50 24.18
N ILE A 57 -14.67 7.87 24.60
CA ILE A 57 -14.69 6.85 25.66
C ILE A 57 -14.56 7.62 26.97
N HIS A 58 -15.65 7.68 27.74
CA HIS A 58 -15.60 8.12 29.13
C HIS A 58 -15.41 6.88 30.00
N ASP A 59 -14.18 6.62 30.42
CA ASP A 59 -13.92 5.73 31.55
C ASP A 59 -14.17 6.51 32.84
N ASP A 60 -15.22 6.15 33.58
CA ASP A 60 -15.55 6.71 34.90
C ASP A 60 -14.57 6.26 36.01
N ASP A 61 -13.58 5.43 35.68
CA ASP A 61 -12.54 4.97 36.60
C ASP A 61 -11.23 5.75 36.40
N ASP A 62 -11.19 6.93 37.03
CA ASP A 62 -10.17 7.98 36.98
C ASP A 62 -8.84 7.58 37.70
N LYS A 63 -8.29 6.39 37.39
CA LYS A 63 -7.01 5.91 37.95
C LYS A 63 -5.88 5.72 36.95
N GLU A 64 -6.16 5.62 35.65
CA GLU A 64 -5.11 5.60 34.62
C GLU A 64 -5.26 6.78 33.66
N ARG A 65 -4.34 7.74 33.77
CA ARG A 65 -4.24 8.88 32.84
C ARG A 65 -3.65 8.45 31.50
N THR A 66 -4.36 7.59 30.76
CA THR A 66 -3.93 7.19 29.43
C THR A 66 -4.22 8.29 28.40
N HIS A 67 -3.19 8.78 27.72
CA HIS A 67 -3.36 9.63 26.55
C HIS A 67 -3.33 8.75 25.30
N ARG A 68 -4.38 8.77 24.49
CA ARG A 68 -4.44 8.04 23.21
C ARG A 68 -4.20 9.04 22.08
N ILE A 69 -3.17 8.80 21.27
CA ILE A 69 -2.91 9.56 20.05
C ILE A 69 -3.31 8.67 18.87
N ALA A 70 -4.37 9.03 18.17
CA ALA A 70 -4.75 8.40 16.91
C ALA A 70 -4.05 9.13 15.76
N VAL A 71 -3.15 8.44 15.06
CA VAL A 71 -2.50 8.97 13.86
C VAL A 71 -3.10 8.29 12.64
N LEU A 72 -3.72 9.08 11.76
CA LEU A 72 -4.11 8.60 10.44
C LEU A 72 -2.87 8.63 9.54
N LEU A 73 -2.21 7.48 9.41
CA LEU A 73 -1.20 7.27 8.38
C LEU A 73 -1.92 7.20 7.03
N ARG A 74 -1.89 8.30 6.27
CA ARG A 74 -2.17 8.22 4.84
C ARG A 74 -0.92 7.65 4.19
N GLU A 75 -0.93 6.35 3.91
CA GLU A 75 0.11 5.76 3.06
C GLU A 75 0.17 6.54 1.75
N GLU A 76 1.37 6.83 1.26
CA GLU A 76 1.55 7.28 -0.12
C GLU A 76 1.02 6.19 -1.06
N GLU A 77 -0.23 6.40 -1.45
CA GLU A 77 -0.81 6.20 -2.77
C GLU A 77 -0.92 4.76 -3.30
N ASP A 78 -2.16 4.26 -3.31
CA ASP A 78 -2.69 3.21 -4.20
C ASP A 78 -2.64 3.63 -5.70
N ILE A 79 -1.56 4.29 -6.14
CA ILE A 79 -1.38 4.78 -7.50
C ILE A 79 -0.45 3.85 -8.26
N LEU A 80 -0.96 3.28 -9.35
CA LEU A 80 -0.16 2.64 -10.37
C LEU A 80 0.41 3.70 -11.31
N TYR A 81 1.70 3.96 -11.20
CA TYR A 81 2.40 4.88 -12.11
C TYR A 81 2.75 4.15 -13.41
N VAL A 82 2.46 4.76 -14.55
CA VAL A 82 2.72 4.19 -15.88
C VAL A 82 3.50 5.18 -16.74
N LYS A 83 4.60 4.71 -17.34
CA LYS A 83 5.40 5.46 -18.31
C LYS A 83 5.26 4.81 -19.69
N CYS A 84 4.77 5.57 -20.66
CA CYS A 84 4.83 5.16 -22.07
C CYS A 84 6.25 5.32 -22.62
N LEU A 85 6.80 4.24 -23.18
CA LEU A 85 8.13 4.15 -23.78
C LEU A 85 8.09 4.31 -25.30
N THR A 86 6.98 3.95 -25.93
CA THR A 86 6.76 4.07 -27.38
C THR A 86 5.52 4.91 -27.68
N ARG A 87 5.37 5.33 -28.95
CA ARG A 87 4.17 6.05 -29.41
C ARG A 87 2.94 5.15 -29.54
N THR A 88 3.15 3.84 -29.71
CA THR A 88 2.12 2.82 -29.85
C THR A 88 1.67 2.25 -28.49
N ALA A 89 2.30 2.69 -27.40
CA ALA A 89 1.95 2.28 -26.05
C ALA A 89 0.55 2.77 -25.66
N ILE A 90 -0.28 1.85 -25.16
CA ILE A 90 -1.62 2.15 -24.66
C ILE A 90 -1.61 2.06 -23.15
N LEU A 91 -2.13 3.10 -22.47
CA LEU A 91 -2.28 3.08 -21.02
C LEU A 91 -3.25 1.97 -20.59
N PRO A 92 -2.88 1.13 -19.60
CA PRO A 92 -3.79 0.11 -19.09
C PRO A 92 -5.06 0.73 -18.47
N GLN A 93 -6.20 0.12 -18.75
CA GLN A 93 -7.51 0.62 -18.29
C GLN A 93 -8.35 -0.50 -17.68
N ARG A 94 -9.14 -0.14 -16.67
CA ARG A 94 -10.20 -1.00 -16.15
C ARG A 94 -11.45 -0.80 -17.00
N LYS A 95 -12.00 -1.88 -17.56
CA LYS A 95 -13.21 -1.81 -18.39
C LYS A 95 -14.49 -1.56 -17.58
N THR A 96 -14.49 -1.93 -16.31
CA THR A 96 -15.62 -1.76 -15.40
C THR A 96 -15.14 -1.38 -14.00
N GLU A 97 -16.01 -0.79 -13.20
CA GLU A 97 -15.72 -0.45 -11.81
C GLU A 97 -15.41 -1.67 -10.93
N GLY A 98 -15.94 -2.85 -11.30
CA GLY A 98 -15.67 -4.12 -10.61
C GLY A 98 -14.50 -4.94 -11.19
N ALA A 99 -13.83 -4.45 -12.24
CA ALA A 99 -12.74 -5.21 -12.87
C ALA A 99 -11.53 -5.34 -11.94
N ALA A 100 -11.05 -6.56 -11.71
CA ALA A 100 -9.87 -6.80 -10.88
C ALA A 100 -8.57 -6.35 -11.56
N GLY A 101 -8.50 -6.44 -12.89
CA GLY A 101 -7.29 -6.14 -13.65
C GLY A 101 -7.42 -4.93 -14.59
N TYR A 102 -6.27 -4.40 -14.97
CA TYR A 102 -6.12 -3.38 -16.00
C TYR A 102 -5.77 -4.06 -17.32
N ASP A 103 -6.56 -3.86 -18.37
CA ASP A 103 -6.30 -4.45 -19.69
C ASP A 103 -4.94 -4.00 -20.23
N LEU A 104 -4.15 -4.95 -20.71
CA LEU A 104 -2.78 -4.74 -21.18
C LEU A 104 -2.69 -5.07 -22.68
N ALA A 105 -2.30 -4.06 -23.46
CA ALA A 105 -2.21 -4.13 -24.91
C ALA A 105 -0.79 -4.37 -25.42
N VAL A 106 -0.69 -5.01 -26.58
CA VAL A 106 0.56 -5.15 -27.32
C VAL A 106 0.84 -3.90 -28.15
N SER A 107 2.11 -3.52 -28.27
CA SER A 107 2.54 -2.30 -28.97
C SER A 107 2.82 -2.49 -30.46
N GLN A 108 2.66 -3.71 -30.98
CA GLN A 108 2.80 -4.10 -32.39
C GLN A 108 2.05 -5.41 -32.65
N SER A 109 1.84 -5.78 -33.91
CA SER A 109 1.18 -7.03 -34.29
C SER A 109 2.08 -8.25 -34.11
N TYR A 110 1.49 -9.40 -33.81
CA TYR A 110 2.18 -10.67 -33.63
C TYR A 110 1.38 -11.84 -34.20
N HIS A 111 2.10 -12.89 -34.60
CA HIS A 111 1.55 -14.17 -35.04
C HIS A 111 2.17 -15.28 -34.20
N ILE A 112 1.34 -16.06 -33.52
CA ILE A 112 1.78 -17.16 -32.65
C ILE A 112 1.29 -18.49 -33.23
N PRO A 113 2.19 -19.31 -33.78
CA PRO A 113 1.79 -20.60 -34.36
C PRO A 113 1.30 -21.56 -33.27
N PRO A 114 0.60 -22.65 -33.65
CA PRO A 114 0.29 -23.77 -32.77
C PRO A 114 1.51 -24.22 -31.98
N TYR A 115 1.36 -24.42 -30.67
CA TYR A 115 2.45 -24.84 -29.77
C TYR A 115 3.63 -23.85 -29.73
N GLY A 116 3.43 -22.61 -30.20
CA GLY A 116 4.43 -21.55 -30.24
C GLY A 116 4.50 -20.72 -28.96
N GLN A 117 5.64 -20.06 -28.74
CA GLN A 117 5.82 -19.09 -27.67
C GLN A 117 6.37 -17.78 -28.22
N ALA A 118 6.02 -16.67 -27.57
CA ALA A 118 6.62 -15.38 -27.85
C ALA A 118 6.61 -14.47 -26.63
N MET A 119 7.44 -13.44 -26.69
CA MET A 119 7.46 -12.36 -25.72
C MET A 119 7.03 -11.07 -26.42
N LEU A 120 5.88 -10.55 -26.00
CA LEU A 120 5.17 -9.47 -26.68
C LEU A 120 5.43 -8.14 -25.96
N ASN A 121 5.96 -7.18 -26.70
CA ASN A 121 6.19 -5.82 -26.23
C ASN A 121 4.87 -5.08 -25.98
N THR A 122 4.82 -4.27 -24.92
CA THR A 122 3.65 -3.44 -24.55
C THR A 122 3.93 -1.95 -24.70
N GLY A 123 5.21 -1.55 -24.78
CA GLY A 123 5.62 -0.16 -24.85
C GLY A 123 5.43 0.60 -23.53
N ILE A 124 5.11 -0.05 -22.41
CA ILE A 124 4.96 0.61 -21.11
C ILE A 124 5.97 0.10 -20.06
N SER A 125 6.30 0.96 -19.11
CA SER A 125 6.93 0.61 -17.84
C SER A 125 6.04 1.07 -16.70
N ILE A 126 6.07 0.38 -15.56
CA ILE A 126 5.22 0.69 -14.40
C ILE A 126 6.03 0.84 -13.12
N LYS A 127 5.49 1.60 -12.16
CA LYS A 127 5.84 1.53 -10.75
C LYS A 127 4.54 1.22 -10.00
N VAL A 128 4.47 0.03 -9.41
CA VAL A 128 3.32 -0.46 -8.65
C VAL A 128 3.26 0.19 -7.25
N PRO A 129 2.07 0.24 -6.62
CA PRO A 129 1.93 0.63 -5.23
C PRO A 129 2.78 -0.23 -4.29
N ARG A 130 3.25 0.35 -3.18
CA ARG A 130 4.01 -0.37 -2.16
C ARG A 130 3.19 -1.56 -1.63
N GLY A 131 3.85 -2.69 -1.37
CA GLY A 131 3.18 -3.90 -0.87
C GLY A 131 2.45 -4.71 -1.94
N THR A 132 2.52 -4.29 -3.21
CA THR A 132 1.97 -5.03 -4.34
C THR A 132 3.03 -5.41 -5.37
N TYR A 133 2.81 -6.51 -6.08
CA TYR A 133 3.50 -6.82 -7.33
C TYR A 133 2.48 -6.86 -8.46
N ALA A 134 2.93 -6.70 -9.71
CA ALA A 134 2.05 -6.79 -10.87
C ALA A 134 2.10 -8.20 -11.47
N ARG A 135 1.00 -8.92 -11.40
CA ARG A 135 0.83 -10.19 -12.13
C ARG A 135 0.26 -9.91 -13.52
N ILE A 136 0.92 -10.44 -14.54
CA ILE A 136 0.40 -10.47 -15.90
C ILE A 136 -0.48 -11.71 -16.04
N ALA A 137 -1.79 -11.50 -16.14
CA ALA A 137 -2.80 -12.54 -16.17
C ALA A 137 -3.47 -12.64 -17.55
N PRO A 138 -3.92 -13.83 -17.98
CA PRO A 138 -4.70 -13.95 -19.20
C PRO A 138 -6.07 -13.28 -19.05
N ARG A 139 -6.60 -12.76 -20.16
CA ARG A 139 -8.04 -12.45 -20.26
C ARG A 139 -8.78 -13.77 -20.53
N SER A 140 -9.95 -13.97 -19.92
CA SER A 140 -10.71 -15.23 -20.05
C SER A 140 -11.01 -15.60 -21.51
N SER A 141 -11.24 -14.60 -22.36
CA SER A 141 -11.47 -14.79 -23.80
C SER A 141 -10.29 -15.45 -24.52
N TYR A 142 -9.04 -15.21 -24.13
CA TYR A 142 -7.88 -15.86 -24.74
C TYR A 142 -7.46 -17.14 -24.02
N ALA A 143 -7.72 -17.24 -22.72
CA ALA A 143 -7.52 -18.51 -22.01
C ALA A 143 -8.34 -19.64 -22.66
N MET A 144 -9.58 -19.34 -23.09
CA MET A 144 -10.44 -20.27 -23.83
C MET A 144 -9.95 -20.60 -25.25
N LYS A 145 -9.10 -19.75 -25.85
CA LYS A 145 -8.50 -19.96 -27.17
C LYS A 145 -7.21 -20.78 -27.13
N GLY A 146 -6.85 -21.34 -25.99
CA GLY A 146 -5.60 -22.07 -25.88
C GLY A 146 -4.38 -21.17 -25.60
N MET A 147 -4.56 -19.97 -25.05
CA MET A 147 -3.41 -19.12 -24.67
C MET A 147 -3.11 -19.21 -23.16
N ILE A 148 -1.86 -19.52 -22.83
CA ILE A 148 -1.28 -19.37 -21.50
C ILE A 148 -0.50 -18.06 -21.46
N ILE A 149 -0.77 -17.24 -20.44
CA ILE A 149 -0.05 -15.99 -20.17
C ILE A 149 0.42 -16.03 -18.73
N GLY A 150 1.65 -15.59 -18.50
CA GLY A 150 2.20 -15.40 -17.17
C GLY A 150 3.23 -14.29 -17.12
N GLY A 151 3.46 -13.78 -15.92
CA GLY A 151 4.50 -12.80 -15.64
C GLY A 151 4.36 -12.29 -14.22
N VAL A 152 5.47 -12.28 -13.49
CA VAL A 152 5.60 -11.62 -12.20
C VAL A 152 6.47 -10.40 -12.43
N ILE A 153 5.91 -9.22 -12.21
CA ILE A 153 6.62 -7.96 -12.32
C ILE A 153 6.89 -7.46 -10.91
N ASP A 154 8.16 -7.50 -10.52
CA ASP A 154 8.61 -7.08 -9.20
C ASP A 154 8.44 -5.56 -8.99
N PRO A 155 8.21 -5.11 -7.74
CA PRO A 155 7.98 -3.70 -7.45
C PRO A 155 9.13 -2.74 -7.79
N ASP A 156 10.36 -3.26 -7.88
CA ASP A 156 11.56 -2.50 -8.26
C ASP A 156 11.87 -2.57 -9.77
N TYR A 157 11.11 -3.36 -10.54
CA TYR A 157 11.25 -3.43 -11.99
C TYR A 157 10.85 -2.11 -12.66
N ARG A 158 11.73 -1.57 -13.52
CA ARG A 158 11.48 -0.33 -14.29
C ARG A 158 11.68 -0.51 -15.80
N GLY A 159 11.92 -1.74 -16.25
CA GLY A 159 12.00 -2.03 -17.67
C GLY A 159 10.64 -1.99 -18.36
N GLU A 160 10.63 -2.30 -19.66
CA GLU A 160 9.41 -2.50 -20.41
C GLU A 160 8.68 -3.76 -19.95
N ILE A 161 7.38 -3.65 -19.67
CA ILE A 161 6.53 -4.80 -19.40
C ILE A 161 6.37 -5.60 -20.68
N LYS A 162 6.63 -6.90 -20.62
CA LYS A 162 6.42 -7.81 -21.75
C LYS A 162 5.47 -8.92 -21.35
N ILE A 163 4.65 -9.35 -22.30
CA ILE A 163 3.69 -10.43 -22.10
C ILE A 163 4.33 -11.70 -22.65
N LEU A 164 4.64 -12.65 -21.77
CA LEU A 164 5.06 -13.98 -22.19
C LEU A 164 3.80 -14.79 -22.53
N VAL A 165 3.72 -15.29 -23.76
CA VAL A 165 2.60 -16.08 -24.25
C VAL A 165 3.05 -17.45 -24.73
N TYR A 166 2.22 -18.45 -24.48
CA TYR A 166 2.32 -19.77 -25.10
C TYR A 166 0.95 -20.14 -25.68
N ASN A 167 0.93 -20.48 -26.96
CA ASN A 167 -0.23 -21.02 -27.64
C ASN A 167 -0.18 -22.55 -27.49
N TYR A 168 -1.13 -23.16 -26.78
CA TYR A 168 -1.25 -24.61 -26.64
C TYR A 168 -2.39 -25.21 -27.49
N SER A 169 -2.98 -24.42 -28.39
CA SER A 169 -3.98 -24.87 -29.35
C SER A 169 -3.36 -25.40 -30.65
N ASP A 170 -4.19 -26.02 -31.48
CA ASP A 170 -3.85 -26.46 -32.83
C ASP A 170 -4.01 -25.36 -33.90
N ASP A 171 -4.47 -24.17 -33.51
CA ASP A 171 -4.74 -23.05 -34.42
C ASP A 171 -3.72 -21.92 -34.23
N ASP A 172 -3.49 -21.13 -35.28
CA ASP A 172 -2.73 -19.88 -35.18
C ASP A 172 -3.47 -18.85 -34.31
N ILE A 173 -2.72 -18.06 -33.54
CA ILE A 173 -3.27 -16.93 -32.79
C ILE A 173 -2.55 -15.64 -33.22
N ASP A 174 -3.31 -14.74 -33.84
CA ASP A 174 -2.85 -13.42 -34.24
C ASP A 174 -3.28 -12.34 -33.24
N PHE A 175 -2.41 -11.35 -33.05
CA PHE A 175 -2.69 -10.13 -32.30
C PHE A 175 -2.41 -8.91 -33.18
N ALA A 176 -3.35 -7.98 -33.20
CA ALA A 176 -3.14 -6.68 -33.83
C ALA A 176 -2.43 -5.71 -32.86
N GLU A 177 -1.68 -4.74 -33.42
CA GLU A 177 -1.19 -3.60 -32.66
C GLU A 177 -2.34 -2.93 -31.88
N GLY A 178 -2.12 -2.67 -30.59
CA GLY A 178 -3.09 -2.05 -29.69
C GLY A 178 -4.15 -3.00 -29.13
N GLU A 179 -4.13 -4.28 -29.50
CA GLU A 179 -5.06 -5.27 -28.97
C GLU A 179 -4.72 -5.62 -27.51
N SER A 180 -5.71 -5.49 -26.62
CA SER A 180 -5.58 -5.90 -25.22
C SER A 180 -5.68 -7.42 -25.09
N ILE A 181 -4.61 -8.11 -24.73
CA ILE A 181 -4.56 -9.59 -24.72
C ILE A 181 -4.40 -10.18 -23.31
N ALA A 182 -3.86 -9.38 -22.40
CA ALA A 182 -3.60 -9.73 -21.01
C ALA A 182 -4.21 -8.67 -20.09
N GLN A 183 -4.04 -8.85 -18.79
CA GLN A 183 -4.39 -7.83 -17.81
C GLN A 183 -3.35 -7.81 -16.68
N ILE A 184 -3.10 -6.63 -16.12
CA ILE A 184 -2.30 -6.44 -14.91
C ILE A 184 -3.23 -6.58 -13.71
N ILE A 185 -2.91 -7.49 -12.78
CA ILE A 185 -3.55 -7.58 -11.47
C ILE A 185 -2.51 -7.19 -10.43
N LEU A 186 -2.84 -6.21 -9.58
CA LEU A 186 -1.99 -5.79 -8.48
C LEU A 186 -2.27 -6.71 -7.28
N GLU A 187 -1.31 -7.56 -6.94
CA GLU A 187 -1.47 -8.53 -5.87
C GLU A 187 -0.64 -8.16 -4.65
N CYS A 188 -1.27 -8.18 -3.48
CA CYS A 188 -0.59 -7.99 -2.22
C CYS A 188 0.31 -9.19 -1.91
N TYR A 189 1.52 -8.93 -1.43
CA TYR A 189 2.49 -9.96 -1.09
C TYR A 189 3.21 -9.65 0.23
N LYS A 190 3.87 -10.67 0.78
CA LYS A 190 4.75 -10.53 1.96
C LYS A 190 6.14 -11.05 1.61
N THR A 191 7.17 -10.36 2.09
CA THR A 191 8.58 -10.79 2.01
C THR A 191 9.18 -10.97 3.41
N PRO A 192 8.72 -11.98 4.18
CA PRO A 192 9.28 -12.25 5.50
C PRO A 192 10.72 -12.77 5.39
N PRO A 193 11.54 -12.60 6.44
CA PRO A 193 12.84 -13.27 6.51
C PRO A 193 12.66 -14.79 6.51
N ILE A 194 13.57 -15.51 5.84
CA ILE A 194 13.59 -16.97 5.81
C ILE A 194 14.36 -17.49 7.03
N ILE A 195 13.78 -18.42 7.78
CA ILE A 195 14.41 -19.11 8.91
C ILE A 195 14.43 -20.61 8.62
N GLN A 196 15.62 -21.21 8.60
CA GLN A 196 15.79 -22.66 8.46
C GLN A 196 15.50 -23.35 9.80
N VAL A 197 14.67 -24.39 9.80
CA VAL A 197 14.30 -25.18 10.99
C VAL A 197 14.56 -26.67 10.76
N HIS A 198 14.67 -27.43 11.84
CA HIS A 198 14.83 -28.89 11.77
C HIS A 198 13.53 -29.64 11.47
N ASP A 199 12.38 -29.12 11.91
CA ASP A 199 11.06 -29.72 11.71
C ASP A 199 9.98 -28.64 11.63
N LEU A 200 8.84 -28.97 11.02
CA LEU A 200 7.63 -28.15 10.95
C LEU A 200 6.56 -28.68 11.92
N ASP A 201 5.57 -27.85 12.24
CA ASP A 201 4.40 -28.29 12.98
C ASP A 201 3.56 -29.30 12.18
N LYS A 202 2.91 -30.24 12.88
CA LYS A 202 2.07 -31.25 12.23
C LYS A 202 0.83 -30.60 11.64
N THR A 203 0.54 -30.88 10.37
CA THR A 203 -0.76 -30.54 9.76
C THR A 203 -1.88 -31.32 10.46
N LYS A 204 -3.00 -30.64 10.76
CA LYS A 204 -4.20 -31.26 11.34
C LYS A 204 -5.03 -31.99 10.29
#